data_AF-A0A916RQG8-F1
#
_entry.id   AF-A0A916RQG8-F1
#
_cell.length_a   1.000
_cell.length_b   1.000
_cell.length_c   1.000
_cell.angle_alpha   90.00
_cell.angle_beta   90.00
_cell.angle_gamma   90.00
#
_symmetry.space_group_name_H-M   'P 1'
#
loop_
_entity.id
_entity.type
_entity.pdbx_description
1 polymer ?
#
loop_
_entity_poly.entity_id
_entity_poly.type
_entity_poly.pdbx_seq_one_letter_code
_entity_poly.pdbx_strand_id
1 'polypeptide(L)'
;MEPRKTFDDINDEVLYAVKQLGELRDLALENYISDVIKQPNSIKLANQILHYLDLVNKESTKITEREEIKNHLKLTELIEELKKKSLTPMEKRFIYEEIARLIRAMESLRHYWLQKSLTGVKYVGAVGAVVAATLFFRKKNTK
;
A
#
# COMPACT_ATOMS: atom_id res chain seq x y z
N MET A 1 -13.76 12.92 -22.38
CA MET A 1 -13.41 11.58 -21.84
C MET A 1 -11.90 11.57 -21.74
N GLU A 2 -11.34 11.84 -20.56
CA GLU A 2 -9.87 11.78 -20.39
C GLU A 2 -9.40 10.33 -20.46
N PRO A 3 -8.27 10.03 -21.11
CA PRO A 3 -7.75 8.68 -21.19
C PRO A 3 -7.46 8.17 -19.76
N ARG A 4 -7.99 6.98 -19.42
CA ARG A 4 -7.62 6.28 -18.19
C ARG A 4 -6.15 5.92 -18.29
N LYS A 5 -5.29 6.63 -17.56
CA LYS A 5 -3.89 6.24 -17.37
C LYS A 5 -3.85 4.83 -16.79
N THR A 6 -3.20 3.92 -17.50
CA THR A 6 -2.98 2.53 -17.09
C THR A 6 -1.69 2.42 -16.29
N PHE A 7 -1.45 1.28 -15.64
CA PHE A 7 -0.21 1.01 -14.90
C PHE A 7 1.06 1.22 -15.75
N ASP A 8 0.96 1.11 -17.08
CA ASP A 8 2.06 1.27 -18.02
C ASP A 8 2.61 2.72 -18.11
N ASP A 9 1.89 3.72 -17.56
CA ASP A 9 2.34 5.12 -17.49
C ASP A 9 3.07 5.46 -16.17
N ILE A 10 3.31 4.48 -15.30
CA ILE A 10 3.99 4.69 -14.02
C ILE A 10 5.51 4.67 -14.22
N ASN A 11 6.12 5.86 -14.13
CA ASN A 11 7.57 6.05 -14.21
C ASN A 11 8.32 5.38 -13.04
N ASP A 12 9.52 4.85 -13.29
CA ASP A 12 10.42 4.29 -12.28
C ASP A 12 10.69 5.26 -11.10
N GLU A 13 10.71 6.56 -11.39
CA GLU A 13 10.83 7.62 -10.37
C GLU A 13 9.69 7.56 -9.33
N VAL A 14 8.47 7.24 -9.77
CA VAL A 14 7.29 7.13 -8.91
C VAL A 14 7.40 5.89 -8.04
N LEU A 15 7.77 4.75 -8.63
CA LEU A 15 7.96 3.50 -7.89
C LEU A 15 9.05 3.62 -6.84
N TYR A 16 10.18 4.25 -7.21
CA TYR A 16 11.26 4.55 -6.29
C TYR A 16 10.79 5.45 -5.15
N ALA A 17 10.06 6.53 -5.44
CA ALA A 17 9.58 7.44 -4.42
C ALA A 17 8.59 6.78 -3.46
N VAL A 18 7.67 5.96 -3.96
CA VAL A 18 6.74 5.18 -3.12
C VAL A 18 7.53 4.27 -2.19
N LYS A 19 8.51 3.54 -2.71
CA LYS A 19 9.35 2.63 -1.91
C LYS A 19 10.08 3.38 -0.79
N GLN A 20 10.75 4.49 -1.11
CA GLN A 20 11.48 5.29 -0.11
C GLN A 20 10.53 5.84 0.97
N LEU A 21 9.36 6.36 0.60
CA LEU A 21 8.38 6.90 1.55
C LEU A 21 7.77 5.81 2.46
N GLY A 22 7.62 4.58 1.95
CA GLY A 22 7.16 3.42 2.73
C GLY A 22 8.22 2.90 3.71
N GLU A 23 9.47 2.77 3.25
CA GLU A 23 10.55 2.07 3.98
C GLU A 23 11.35 2.98 4.94
N LEU A 24 11.68 4.22 4.52
CA LEU A 24 12.51 5.13 5.33
C LEU A 24 11.78 5.56 6.61
N ARG A 25 12.56 5.90 7.65
CA ARG A 25 12.05 6.35 8.97
C ARG A 25 12.84 7.53 9.51
N ASP A 26 12.23 8.24 10.46
CA ASP A 26 12.85 9.31 11.26
C ASP A 26 13.65 10.30 10.38
N LEU A 27 14.90 10.56 10.75
CA LEU A 27 15.78 11.50 10.05
C LEU A 27 16.00 11.15 8.58
N ALA A 28 16.05 9.86 8.21
CA ALA A 28 16.26 9.46 6.82
C ALA A 28 15.05 9.80 5.94
N LEU A 29 13.84 9.61 6.48
CA LEU A 29 12.61 10.03 5.81
C LEU A 29 12.57 11.56 5.68
N GLU A 30 12.90 12.28 6.75
CA GLU A 30 12.89 13.74 6.74
C GLU A 30 13.86 14.32 5.70
N ASN A 31 15.08 13.76 5.63
CA ASN A 31 16.07 14.16 4.63
C ASN A 31 15.57 13.89 3.21
N TYR A 32 15.01 12.70 2.98
CA TYR A 32 14.44 12.35 1.69
C TYR A 32 13.31 13.30 1.27
N ILE A 33 12.36 13.59 2.17
CA ILE A 33 11.28 14.55 1.90
C ILE A 33 11.85 15.94 1.61
N SER A 34 12.84 16.39 2.39
CA SER A 34 13.51 17.68 2.17
C SER A 34 14.10 17.79 0.77
N ASP A 35 14.71 16.71 0.27
CA ASP A 35 15.30 16.69 -1.05
C ASP A 35 14.26 16.65 -2.16
N VAL A 36 13.18 15.88 -1.97
CA VAL A 36 12.08 15.81 -2.94
C VAL A 36 11.35 17.16 -3.07
N ILE A 37 11.04 17.86 -1.97
CA ILE A 37 10.29 19.12 -2.06
C ILE A 37 11.06 20.26 -2.74
N LYS A 38 12.40 20.17 -2.78
CA LYS A 38 13.27 21.12 -3.49
C LYS A 38 13.23 20.92 -5.01
N GLN A 39 12.78 19.76 -5.47
CA GLN A 39 12.71 19.47 -6.90
C GLN A 39 11.61 20.31 -7.58
N PRO A 40 11.86 20.80 -8.81
CA PRO A 40 10.89 21.62 -9.55
C PRO A 40 9.61 20.86 -9.91
N ASN A 41 9.70 19.53 -10.08
CA ASN A 41 8.59 18.63 -10.38
C ASN A 41 7.91 18.06 -9.11
N SER A 42 8.25 18.51 -7.90
CA SER A 42 7.73 17.96 -6.63
C SER A 42 6.20 17.79 -6.58
N ILE A 43 5.43 18.73 -7.12
CA ILE A 43 3.96 18.66 -7.16
C ILE A 43 3.49 17.62 -8.19
N LYS A 44 4.16 17.54 -9.35
CA LYS A 44 3.85 16.54 -10.38
C LYS A 44 4.11 15.14 -9.85
N LEU A 45 5.24 14.94 -9.17
CA LEU A 45 5.61 13.67 -8.56
C LEU A 45 4.57 13.25 -7.49
N ALA A 46 4.16 14.15 -6.60
CA ALA A 46 3.13 13.87 -5.60
C ALA A 46 1.81 13.42 -6.25
N ASN A 47 1.37 14.10 -7.31
CA ASN A 47 0.17 13.70 -8.07
C ASN A 47 0.31 12.29 -8.70
N GLN A 48 1.48 11.97 -9.25
CA GLN A 48 1.72 10.64 -9.83
C GLN A 48 1.74 9.54 -8.75
N ILE A 49 2.32 9.82 -7.57
CA ILE A 49 2.29 8.90 -6.43
C ILE A 49 0.85 8.66 -5.97
N LEU A 50 0.06 9.72 -5.78
CA LEU A 50 -1.35 9.58 -5.35
C LEU A 50 -2.19 8.82 -6.37
N HIS A 51 -1.96 9.05 -7.67
CA HIS A 51 -2.63 8.29 -8.71
C HIS A 51 -2.26 6.80 -8.67
N TYR A 52 -0.98 6.49 -8.47
CA TYR A 52 -0.52 5.11 -8.28
C TYR A 52 -1.19 4.45 -7.07
N LEU A 53 -1.28 5.15 -5.94
CA LEU A 53 -1.91 4.62 -4.73
C LEU A 53 -3.41 4.41 -4.90
N ASP A 54 -4.11 5.26 -5.66
CA ASP A 54 -5.53 5.05 -5.98
C ASP A 54 -5.75 3.80 -6.83
N LEU A 55 -4.87 3.54 -7.81
CA LEU A 55 -4.89 2.30 -8.60
C LEU A 55 -4.66 1.07 -7.70
N VAL A 56 -3.64 1.10 -6.83
CA VAL A 56 -3.36 0.02 -5.88
C VAL A 56 -4.54 -0.21 -4.94
N ASN A 57 -5.20 0.85 -4.48
CA ASN A 57 -6.34 0.76 -3.59
C ASN A 57 -7.53 0.05 -4.26
N LYS A 58 -7.82 0.39 -5.52
CA LYS A 58 -8.94 -0.17 -6.31
C LYS A 58 -8.70 -1.61 -6.78
N GLU A 59 -7.47 -1.95 -7.12
CA GLU A 59 -7.15 -3.28 -7.67
C GLU A 59 -6.77 -4.32 -6.62
N SER A 60 -6.57 -3.91 -5.36
CA SER A 60 -6.16 -4.81 -4.30
C SER A 60 -7.34 -5.66 -3.80
N THR A 61 -7.28 -6.95 -4.09
CA THR A 61 -8.20 -7.97 -3.52
C THR A 61 -8.02 -8.20 -2.01
N LYS A 62 -7.07 -7.50 -1.37
CA LYS A 62 -6.69 -7.67 0.04
C LYS A 62 -7.16 -6.54 0.94
N ILE A 63 -7.74 -5.49 0.37
CA ILE A 63 -8.27 -4.33 1.10
C ILE A 63 -9.77 -4.55 1.29
N THR A 64 -10.29 -4.27 2.48
CA THR A 64 -11.74 -4.33 2.72
C THR A 64 -12.43 -3.09 2.14
N GLU A 65 -13.71 -3.19 1.75
CA GLU A 65 -14.48 -2.06 1.21
C GLU A 65 -14.43 -0.82 2.13
N ARG A 66 -14.47 -1.03 3.46
CA ARG A 66 -14.34 0.05 4.44
C ARG A 66 -12.97 0.77 4.35
N GLU A 67 -11.90 0.01 4.19
CA GLU A 67 -10.54 0.55 4.05
C GLU A 67 -10.33 1.20 2.69
N GLU A 68 -10.89 0.61 1.64
CA GLU A 68 -10.89 1.17 0.29
C GLU A 68 -11.51 2.56 0.30
N ILE A 69 -12.71 2.72 0.90
CA ILE A 69 -13.38 4.01 1.07
C ILE A 69 -12.52 4.98 1.88
N LYS A 70 -11.95 4.52 3.01
CA LYS A 70 -11.10 5.36 3.87
C LYS A 70 -9.87 5.88 3.14
N ASN A 71 -9.17 5.00 2.42
CA ASN A 71 -7.98 5.35 1.64
C ASN A 71 -8.36 6.29 0.50
N HIS A 72 -9.47 6.03 -0.20
CA HIS A 72 -9.95 6.87 -1.29
C HIS A 72 -10.31 8.29 -0.83
N LEU A 73 -10.95 8.42 0.34
CA LEU A 73 -11.22 9.73 0.95
C LEU A 73 -9.91 10.49 1.22
N LYS A 74 -8.89 9.82 1.78
CA LYS A 74 -7.61 10.45 2.07
C LYS A 74 -6.84 10.83 0.80
N LEU A 75 -6.88 9.98 -0.22
CA LEU A 75 -6.30 10.27 -1.54
C LEU A 75 -6.96 11.51 -2.17
N THR A 76 -8.28 11.59 -2.10
CA THR A 76 -9.04 12.72 -2.64
C THR A 76 -8.69 14.02 -1.92
N GLU A 77 -8.61 14.00 -0.59
CA GLU A 77 -8.19 15.15 0.22
C GLU A 77 -6.81 15.67 -0.22
N LEU A 78 -5.82 14.78 -0.33
CA LEU A 78 -4.46 15.15 -0.75
C LEU A 78 -4.39 15.68 -2.19
N ILE A 79 -5.20 15.12 -3.10
CA ILE A 79 -5.31 15.61 -4.48
C ILE A 79 -5.89 17.03 -4.50
N GLU A 80 -6.92 17.32 -3.71
CA GLU A 80 -7.50 18.67 -3.60
C GLU A 80 -6.49 19.67 -3.01
N GLU A 81 -5.70 19.27 -2.01
CA GLU A 81 -4.62 20.11 -1.48
C GLU A 81 -3.58 20.44 -2.56
N LEU A 82 -3.25 19.49 -3.44
CA LEU A 82 -2.31 19.70 -4.54
C LEU A 82 -2.83 20.65 -5.63
N LYS A 83 -4.14 20.87 -5.74
CA LYS A 83 -4.75 21.81 -6.70
C LYS A 83 -4.62 23.28 -6.29
N LYS A 84 -4.17 23.58 -5.06
CA LYS A 84 -3.93 24.94 -4.61
C LYS A 84 -2.91 25.63 -5.52
N LYS A 85 -3.18 26.88 -5.93
CA LYS A 85 -2.38 27.65 -6.91
C LYS A 85 -0.89 27.71 -6.60
N SER A 86 -0.52 27.75 -5.33
CA SER A 86 0.87 27.74 -4.87
C SER A 86 0.95 27.07 -3.51
N LEU A 87 1.77 26.03 -3.40
CA LEU A 87 2.07 25.37 -2.14
C LEU A 87 3.40 25.88 -1.60
N THR A 88 3.40 26.29 -0.33
CA THR A 88 4.61 26.59 0.42
C THR A 88 5.45 25.32 0.62
N PRO A 89 6.77 25.44 0.89
CA PRO A 89 7.60 24.28 1.22
C PRO A 89 7.06 23.47 2.40
N MET A 90 6.43 24.13 3.37
CA MET A 90 5.84 23.47 4.54
C MET A 90 4.60 22.66 4.15
N GLU A 91 3.72 23.19 3.30
CA GLU A 91 2.56 22.45 2.81
C GLU A 91 2.98 21.25 1.95
N LYS A 92 4.00 21.42 1.10
CA LYS A 92 4.56 20.28 0.33
C LYS A 92 5.09 19.20 1.27
N ARG A 93 5.83 19.59 2.31
CA ARG A 93 6.36 18.65 3.32
C ARG A 93 5.23 17.89 4.00
N PHE A 94 4.19 18.59 4.45
CA PHE A 94 3.00 17.99 5.03
C PHE A 94 2.35 16.94 4.11
N ILE A 95 2.18 17.26 2.82
CA ILE A 95 1.61 16.34 1.83
C ILE A 95 2.46 15.06 1.71
N TYR A 96 3.79 15.20 1.60
CA TYR A 96 4.68 14.03 1.51
C TYR A 96 4.71 13.18 2.79
N GLU A 97 4.57 13.80 3.97
CA GLU A 97 4.43 13.08 5.24
C GLU A 97 3.10 12.31 5.34
N GLU A 98 2.00 12.88 4.83
CA GLU A 98 0.70 12.21 4.73
C GLU A 98 0.74 11.05 3.72
N ILE A 99 1.41 11.24 2.57
CA ILE A 99 1.64 10.18 1.58
C ILE A 99 2.43 9.02 2.21
N ALA A 100 3.52 9.31 2.92
CA ALA A 100 4.31 8.27 3.60
C ALA A 100 3.47 7.49 4.63
N ARG A 101 2.63 8.19 5.41
CA ARG A 101 1.71 7.56 6.35
C ARG A 101 0.67 6.68 5.66
N LEU A 102 0.12 7.14 4.53
CA LEU A 102 -0.85 6.39 3.74
C LEU A 102 -0.24 5.10 3.17
N ILE A 103 0.97 5.17 2.59
CA ILE A 103 1.69 4.01 2.06
C ILE A 103 1.87 2.95 3.15
N ARG A 104 2.36 3.35 4.34
CA ARG A 104 2.55 2.41 5.46
C ARG A 104 1.24 1.84 5.97
N ALA A 105 0.16 2.63 6.01
CA ALA A 105 -1.15 2.12 6.37
C ALA A 105 -1.59 1.02 5.39
N MET A 106 -1.46 1.26 4.08
CA MET A 106 -1.79 0.27 3.04
C MET A 106 -0.89 -0.98 3.11
N GLU A 107 0.41 -0.82 3.41
CA GLU A 107 1.36 -1.95 3.53
C GLU A 107 1.20 -2.78 4.82
N SER A 108 0.94 -2.13 5.95
CA SER A 108 0.68 -2.82 7.23
C SER A 108 -0.55 -3.71 7.13
N LEU A 109 -1.58 -3.27 6.40
CA LEU A 109 -2.76 -4.05 6.08
C LEU A 109 -2.42 -5.25 5.17
N ARG A 110 -1.59 -5.05 4.15
CA ARG A 110 -1.09 -6.15 3.30
C ARG A 110 -0.34 -7.21 4.12
N HIS A 111 0.51 -6.80 5.05
CA HIS A 111 1.26 -7.72 5.92
C HIS A 111 0.35 -8.42 6.93
N TYR A 112 -0.60 -7.70 7.53
CA TYR A 112 -1.59 -8.27 8.45
C TYR A 112 -2.40 -9.40 7.79
N TRP A 113 -2.85 -9.21 6.55
CA TRP A 113 -3.59 -10.24 5.82
C TRP A 113 -2.70 -11.39 5.30
N LEU A 114 -1.46 -11.11 4.90
CA LEU A 114 -0.48 -12.16 4.61
C LEU A 114 -0.27 -13.06 5.85
N GLN A 115 -0.12 -12.46 7.03
CA GLN A 115 0.04 -13.22 8.26
C GLN A 115 -1.22 -14.02 8.62
N LYS A 116 -2.42 -13.47 8.39
CA LYS A 116 -3.70 -14.14 8.63
C LYS A 116 -3.98 -15.28 7.66
N SER A 117 -3.61 -15.15 6.38
CA SER A 117 -3.73 -16.25 5.40
C SER A 117 -2.73 -17.37 5.68
N LEU A 118 -1.49 -17.04 6.05
CA LEU A 118 -0.48 -18.01 6.48
C LEU A 118 -0.88 -18.76 7.76
N THR A 119 -1.59 -18.12 8.68
CA THR A 119 -2.12 -18.78 9.90
C THR A 119 -3.38 -19.59 9.62
N GLY A 120 -4.26 -19.16 8.70
CA GLY A 120 -5.42 -19.95 8.25
C GLY A 120 -5.03 -21.27 7.57
N VAL A 121 -3.96 -21.28 6.77
CA VAL A 121 -3.44 -22.51 6.12
C VAL A 121 -2.88 -23.51 7.14
N LYS A 122 -2.31 -23.04 8.26
CA LYS A 122 -1.80 -23.94 9.32
C LYS A 122 -2.92 -24.74 9.99
N TYR A 123 -4.11 -24.17 10.16
CA TYR A 123 -5.26 -24.87 10.73
C TYR A 123 -5.84 -25.92 9.78
N VAL A 124 -5.94 -25.63 8.48
CA VAL A 124 -6.41 -26.61 7.48
C VAL A 124 -5.41 -27.75 7.30
N GLY A 125 -4.11 -27.46 7.34
CA GLY A 125 -3.05 -28.48 7.29
C GLY A 125 -3.02 -29.40 8.52
N ALA A 126 -3.24 -28.84 9.72
CA ALA A 126 -3.31 -29.63 10.96
C ALA A 126 -4.54 -30.54 11.00
N VAL A 127 -5.71 -30.05 10.57
CA VAL A 127 -6.94 -30.85 10.50
C VAL A 127 -6.83 -31.93 9.42
N GLY A 128 -6.24 -31.62 8.25
CA GLY A 128 -5.99 -32.60 7.19
C GLY A 128 -5.01 -33.71 7.58
N ALA A 129 -3.94 -33.37 8.31
CA ALA A 129 -2.97 -34.36 8.79
C ALA A 129 -3.56 -35.30 9.86
N VAL A 130 -4.43 -34.79 10.74
CA VAL A 130 -5.13 -35.62 11.75
C VAL A 130 -6.17 -36.54 11.11
N VAL A 131 -6.89 -36.08 10.07
CA VAL A 131 -7.83 -36.91 9.30
C VAL A 131 -7.09 -37.99 8.49
N ALA A 132 -5.95 -37.65 7.86
CA ALA A 132 -5.12 -38.62 7.16
C ALA A 132 -4.52 -39.68 8.11
N ALA A 133 -4.02 -39.26 9.28
CA ALA A 133 -3.48 -40.17 10.27
C ALA A 133 -4.56 -41.12 10.84
N THR A 134 -5.76 -40.60 11.13
CA THR A 134 -6.88 -41.44 11.62
C THR A 134 -7.38 -42.43 10.57
N LEU A 135 -7.44 -42.05 9.28
CA LEU A 135 -7.77 -42.99 8.20
C LEU A 135 -6.69 -44.07 7.99
N PHE A 136 -5.41 -43.70 8.09
CA PHE A 136 -4.30 -44.65 7.95
C PHE A 136 -4.22 -45.66 9.11
N PHE A 137 -4.49 -45.22 10.34
CA PHE A 137 -4.55 -46.10 11.51
C PHE A 137 -5.78 -47.03 11.45
N ARG A 138 -6.94 -46.55 10.99
CA ARG A 138 -8.14 -47.38 10.87
C ARG A 138 -7.99 -48.51 9.84
N LYS A 139 -7.24 -48.27 8.75
CA LYS A 139 -6.92 -49.27 7.72
C LYS A 139 -5.93 -50.35 8.18
N LYS A 140 -5.11 -50.08 9.21
CA LYS A 140 -4.09 -51.02 9.70
C LYS A 140 -4.62 -52.04 10.73
N ASN A 141 -5.76 -51.74 11.38
CA ASN A 141 -6.44 -52.63 12.34
C ASN A 141 -7.52 -53.53 11.71
N THR A 142 -7.62 -53.59 10.37
CA THR A 142 -8.56 -54.44 9.62
C THR A 142 -7.83 -55.50 8.77
N LYS A 143 -6.72 -56.04 9.29
CA LYS A 143 -6.10 -57.28 8.81
C LYS A 143 -6.01 -58.28 9.95
#